data_AF-A0A498BZ82-F1
#
_entry.id   AF-A0A498BZ82-F1
#
_cell.length_a   1.000
_cell.length_b   1.000
_cell.length_c   1.000
_cell.angle_alpha   90.00
_cell.angle_beta   90.00
_cell.angle_gamma   90.00
#
_symmetry.space_group_name_H-M   'P 1'
#
loop_
_entity.id
_entity.type
_entity.pdbx_description
1 polymer ?
#
loop_
_entity_poly.entity_id
_entity_poly.type
_entity_poly.pdbx_seq_one_letter_code
_entity_poly.pdbx_strand_id
1 'polypeptide(L)'
;MSLNQPLALALQGGGAHGAFTWGVLDRLLEAGVQPGGLSGTSAGAMNAAALASGWARGGADGARGTLADLWRRISALGSPVQPSPADYLLQGWNQDWSVHYRAFQAVTRVASPYQFNPTGINPLRELLTECLDWEALAAPEAPPLFVAATEVETGRLRIFAGREVDVSALLASACLPTLFHAVQHGDHHYWDGGFAANPALHPLLTHPTADDLFLIQLMPQRAEAGPPRQPGDILRRSRELSFSTHLYRELHWLALQQADCGPFAQWSPAPLRRRIARLRFHHLTGDADLLGLGPASHLNADWTFLSHLRDAGREAAGRWLAEHGHCLGSTSSRPLSDFLD
;
A
#
# COMPACT_ATOMS: atom_id res chain seq x y z
N MET A 1 4.48 3.96 -26.96
CA MET A 1 5.28 2.72 -26.83
C MET A 1 4.62 1.88 -25.75
N SER A 2 4.28 0.62 -26.02
CA SER A 2 3.82 -0.32 -24.99
C SER A 2 5.05 -0.83 -24.23
N LEU A 3 5.12 -0.58 -22.93
CA LEU A 3 6.23 -1.01 -22.07
C LEU A 3 6.02 -2.47 -21.66
N ASN A 4 6.52 -3.43 -22.44
CA ASN A 4 6.39 -4.85 -22.11
C ASN A 4 7.44 -5.32 -21.07
N GLN A 5 7.58 -4.57 -19.97
CA GLN A 5 8.57 -4.83 -18.91
C GLN A 5 7.84 -5.25 -17.62
N PRO A 6 8.22 -6.40 -17.01
CA PRO A 6 7.67 -6.80 -15.73
C PRO A 6 8.29 -5.95 -14.61
N LEU A 7 7.47 -5.50 -13.64
CA LEU A 7 7.91 -4.73 -12.46
C LEU A 7 7.55 -5.46 -11.17
N ALA A 8 8.47 -5.47 -10.21
CA ALA A 8 8.18 -5.84 -8.83
C ALA A 8 7.60 -4.61 -8.13
N LEU A 9 6.30 -4.60 -7.86
CA LEU A 9 5.57 -3.47 -7.31
C LEU A 9 5.50 -3.58 -5.78
N ALA A 10 6.04 -2.57 -5.10
CA ALA A 10 5.96 -2.42 -3.65
C ALA A 10 4.96 -1.32 -3.31
N LEU A 11 3.82 -1.69 -2.73
CA LEU A 11 2.64 -0.85 -2.54
C LEU A 11 2.45 -0.46 -1.08
N GLN A 12 2.80 0.78 -0.73
CA GLN A 12 2.60 1.28 0.62
C GLN A 12 1.11 1.43 0.94
N GLY A 13 0.75 1.08 2.18
CA GLY A 13 -0.55 1.33 2.78
C GLY A 13 -0.71 2.78 3.24
N GLY A 14 -1.95 3.28 3.19
CA GLY A 14 -2.28 4.65 3.58
C GLY A 14 -3.77 4.88 3.86
N GLY A 15 -4.55 3.82 4.11
CA GLY A 15 -6.01 3.90 4.20
C GLY A 15 -6.64 4.32 2.87
N ALA A 16 -7.57 5.28 2.89
CA ALA A 16 -8.20 5.82 1.70
C ALA A 16 -7.22 6.39 0.66
N HIS A 17 -6.04 6.85 1.09
CA HIS A 17 -4.97 7.28 0.16
C HIS A 17 -4.49 6.17 -0.77
N GLY A 18 -4.80 4.90 -0.48
CA GLY A 18 -4.60 3.80 -1.42
C GLY A 18 -5.31 3.98 -2.77
N ALA A 19 -6.32 4.86 -2.88
CA ALA A 19 -6.94 5.21 -4.15
C ALA A 19 -5.97 5.94 -5.09
N PHE A 20 -4.99 6.67 -4.55
CA PHE A 20 -3.88 7.21 -5.34
C PHE A 20 -3.06 6.07 -5.96
N THR A 21 -2.71 5.04 -5.18
CA THR A 21 -2.03 3.84 -5.69
C THR A 21 -2.86 3.14 -6.76
N TRP A 22 -4.20 3.07 -6.62
CA TRP A 22 -5.07 2.55 -7.69
C TRP A 22 -4.88 3.34 -8.99
N GLY A 23 -4.89 4.67 -8.93
CA GLY A 23 -4.61 5.52 -10.08
C GLY A 23 -3.26 5.24 -10.72
N VAL A 24 -2.20 5.14 -9.92
CA VAL A 24 -0.86 4.82 -10.40
C VAL A 24 -0.86 3.48 -11.14
N LEU A 25 -1.41 2.43 -10.53
CA LEU A 25 -1.48 1.09 -11.12
C LEU A 25 -2.30 1.09 -12.42
N ASP A 26 -3.44 1.76 -12.44
CA ASP A 26 -4.32 1.85 -13.61
C ASP A 26 -3.60 2.50 -14.81
N ARG A 27 -2.80 3.55 -14.56
CA ARG A 27 -1.98 4.19 -15.61
C ARG A 27 -0.79 3.31 -16.04
N LEU A 28 -0.12 2.63 -15.12
CA LEU A 28 0.98 1.72 -15.46
C LEU A 28 0.49 0.54 -16.32
N LEU A 29 -0.63 -0.07 -15.94
CA LEU A 29 -1.27 -1.16 -16.69
C LEU A 29 -1.68 -0.71 -18.09
N GLU A 30 -2.25 0.50 -18.23
CA GLU A 30 -2.57 1.11 -19.53
C GLU A 30 -1.33 1.35 -20.41
N ALA A 31 -0.17 1.62 -19.80
CA ALA A 31 1.10 1.75 -20.50
C ALA A 31 1.73 0.40 -20.90
N GLY A 32 1.12 -0.72 -20.53
CA GLY A 32 1.54 -2.08 -20.87
C GLY A 32 2.44 -2.75 -19.83
N VAL A 33 2.67 -2.11 -18.67
CA VAL A 33 3.49 -2.66 -17.58
C VAL A 33 2.88 -3.98 -17.08
N GLN A 34 3.74 -4.98 -16.89
CA GLN A 34 3.33 -6.27 -16.35
C GLN A 34 3.69 -6.39 -14.86
N PRO A 35 2.82 -6.96 -14.02
CA PRO A 35 3.16 -7.27 -12.62
C PRO A 35 4.13 -8.46 -12.57
N GLY A 36 5.40 -8.18 -12.27
CA GLY A 36 6.46 -9.18 -12.07
C GLY A 36 6.62 -9.65 -10.63
N GLY A 37 5.76 -9.18 -9.72
CA GLY A 37 5.77 -9.47 -8.28
C GLY A 37 5.11 -8.31 -7.54
N LEU A 38 4.38 -8.60 -6.47
CA LEU A 38 3.56 -7.64 -5.75
C LEU A 38 3.79 -7.80 -4.26
N SER A 39 4.14 -6.72 -3.58
CA SER A 39 4.19 -6.67 -2.12
C SER A 39 3.32 -5.51 -1.64
N GLY A 40 2.41 -5.77 -0.72
CA GLY A 40 1.48 -4.77 -0.22
C GLY A 40 1.22 -4.88 1.26
N THR A 41 0.90 -3.74 1.85
CA THR A 41 0.48 -3.61 3.25
C THR A 41 -0.79 -2.77 3.32
N SER A 42 -1.77 -3.16 4.13
CA SER A 42 -3.02 -2.41 4.32
C SER A 42 -3.74 -2.16 2.98
N ALA A 43 -4.13 -0.92 2.68
CA ALA A 43 -4.70 -0.56 1.38
C ALA A 43 -3.79 -0.93 0.17
N GLY A 44 -2.47 -0.99 0.36
CA GLY A 44 -1.53 -1.49 -0.64
C GLY A 44 -1.70 -3.00 -0.89
N ALA A 45 -1.97 -3.80 0.14
CA ALA A 45 -2.27 -5.22 0.01
C ALA A 45 -3.59 -5.47 -0.75
N MET A 46 -4.60 -4.64 -0.50
CA MET A 46 -5.87 -4.71 -1.23
C MET A 46 -5.70 -4.41 -2.71
N ASN A 47 -4.96 -3.34 -3.04
CA ASN A 47 -4.62 -3.02 -4.43
C ASN A 47 -3.80 -4.14 -5.09
N ALA A 48 -2.82 -4.70 -4.38
CA ALA A 48 -2.01 -5.82 -4.87
C ALA A 48 -2.87 -7.06 -5.18
N ALA A 49 -3.78 -7.43 -4.27
CA ALA A 49 -4.66 -8.56 -4.45
C ALA A 49 -5.68 -8.35 -5.58
N ALA A 50 -6.29 -7.17 -5.66
CA ALA A 50 -7.20 -6.83 -6.76
C ALA A 50 -6.48 -6.86 -8.12
N LEU A 51 -5.27 -6.30 -8.19
CA LEU A 51 -4.44 -6.35 -9.40
C LEU A 51 -4.12 -7.80 -9.77
N ALA A 52 -3.58 -8.61 -8.86
CA ALA A 52 -3.22 -10.00 -9.12
C ALA A 52 -4.42 -10.85 -9.57
N SER A 53 -5.55 -10.71 -8.86
CA SER A 53 -6.79 -11.45 -9.15
C SER A 53 -7.34 -11.09 -10.53
N GLY A 54 -7.42 -9.80 -10.86
CA GLY A 54 -7.87 -9.35 -12.17
C GLY A 54 -6.89 -9.71 -13.29
N TRP A 55 -5.58 -9.64 -13.01
CA TRP A 55 -4.54 -10.00 -13.97
C TRP A 55 -4.63 -11.48 -14.37
N ALA A 56 -4.79 -12.38 -13.41
CA ALA A 56 -4.92 -13.82 -13.67
C ALA A 56 -6.13 -14.15 -14.56
N ARG A 57 -7.19 -13.33 -14.52
CA ARG A 57 -8.43 -13.57 -15.28
C ARG A 57 -8.44 -12.92 -16.67
N GLY A 58 -7.78 -11.79 -16.84
CA GLY A 58 -7.94 -10.95 -18.03
C GLY A 58 -6.79 -10.01 -18.32
N GLY A 59 -5.59 -10.28 -17.80
CA GLY A 59 -4.41 -9.45 -17.98
C GLY A 59 -4.63 -8.02 -17.49
N ALA A 60 -4.12 -7.03 -18.25
CA ALA A 60 -4.20 -5.63 -17.87
C ALA A 60 -5.65 -5.13 -17.69
N ASP A 61 -6.56 -5.48 -18.60
CA ASP A 61 -7.96 -5.02 -18.52
C ASP A 61 -8.70 -5.65 -17.34
N GLY A 62 -8.45 -6.93 -17.07
CA GLY A 62 -8.98 -7.61 -15.89
C GLY A 62 -8.49 -6.96 -14.60
N ALA A 63 -7.18 -6.68 -14.49
CA ALA A 63 -6.59 -6.01 -13.33
C ALA A 63 -7.19 -4.61 -13.08
N ARG A 64 -7.31 -3.80 -14.14
CA ARG A 64 -7.90 -2.45 -14.05
C ARG A 64 -9.37 -2.50 -13.64
N GLY A 65 -10.13 -3.46 -14.20
CA GLY A 65 -11.53 -3.70 -13.85
C GLY A 65 -11.72 -4.07 -12.38
N THR A 66 -10.94 -5.04 -11.87
CA THR A 66 -11.02 -5.48 -10.48
C THR A 66 -10.59 -4.39 -9.51
N LEU A 67 -9.55 -3.60 -9.82
CA LEU A 67 -9.17 -2.44 -9.02
C LEU A 67 -10.32 -1.42 -8.94
N ALA A 68 -10.97 -1.11 -10.07
CA ALA A 68 -12.09 -0.19 -10.09
C ALA A 68 -13.31 -0.71 -9.30
N ASP A 69 -13.59 -2.02 -9.38
CA ASP A 69 -14.68 -2.64 -8.61
C ASP A 69 -14.41 -2.60 -7.10
N LEU A 70 -13.19 -2.94 -6.68
CA LEU A 70 -12.76 -2.86 -5.29
C LEU A 70 -13.05 -1.48 -4.69
N TRP A 71 -12.58 -0.41 -5.33
CA TRP A 71 -12.74 0.94 -4.80
C TRP A 71 -14.19 1.45 -4.86
N ARG A 72 -14.98 1.04 -5.87
CA ARG A 72 -16.43 1.32 -5.90
C ARG A 72 -17.14 0.67 -4.72
N ARG A 73 -16.84 -0.61 -4.44
CA ARG A 73 -17.44 -1.33 -3.31
C ARG A 73 -17.01 -0.76 -1.97
N ILE A 74 -15.73 -0.39 -1.80
CA ILE A 74 -15.25 0.30 -0.60
C ILE A 74 -16.01 1.60 -0.38
N SER A 75 -16.25 2.36 -1.46
CA SER A 75 -17.03 3.58 -1.37
C SER A 75 -18.50 3.32 -0.99
N ALA A 76 -19.11 2.26 -1.55
CA ALA A 76 -20.48 1.87 -1.26
C ALA A 76 -20.69 1.38 0.18
N LEU A 77 -19.67 0.78 0.82
CA LEU A 77 -19.70 0.48 2.26
C LEU A 77 -19.82 1.76 3.10
N GLY A 78 -19.31 2.88 2.59
CA GLY A 78 -19.25 4.16 3.26
C GLY A 78 -18.22 4.21 4.40
N SER A 79 -18.00 5.40 4.93
CA SER A 79 -17.20 5.64 6.13
C SER A 79 -18.11 5.86 7.34
N PRO A 80 -17.74 5.40 8.55
CA PRO A 80 -18.42 5.81 9.78
C PRO A 80 -18.29 7.33 10.05
N VAL A 81 -17.41 8.02 9.31
CA VAL A 81 -17.25 9.47 9.35
C VAL A 81 -17.40 10.02 7.94
N GLN A 82 -18.65 10.30 7.53
CA GLN A 82 -18.92 11.01 6.27
C GLN A 82 -19.05 12.52 6.51
N PRO A 83 -18.37 13.35 5.70
CA PRO A 83 -18.64 14.79 5.68
C PRO A 83 -20.06 15.08 5.20
N SER A 84 -20.69 16.10 5.75
CA SER A 84 -21.92 16.62 5.16
C SER A 84 -21.61 17.41 3.87
N PRO A 85 -22.57 17.57 2.94
CA PRO A 85 -22.39 18.44 1.78
C PRO A 85 -21.99 19.87 2.12
N ALA A 86 -22.40 20.38 3.29
CA ALA A 86 -22.01 21.69 3.80
C ALA A 86 -20.53 21.73 4.24
N ASP A 87 -20.00 20.62 4.79
CA ASP A 87 -18.59 20.52 5.17
C ASP A 87 -17.68 20.57 3.94
N TYR A 88 -18.07 19.91 2.84
CA TYR A 88 -17.34 19.99 1.57
C TYR A 88 -17.30 21.42 1.01
N LEU A 89 -18.43 22.14 1.06
CA LEU A 89 -18.52 23.51 0.54
C LEU A 89 -17.67 24.50 1.36
N LEU A 90 -17.59 24.30 2.67
CA LEU A 90 -16.92 25.23 3.59
C LEU A 90 -15.45 24.90 3.84
N GLN A 91 -15.07 23.62 3.79
CA GLN A 91 -13.77 23.13 4.27
C GLN A 91 -13.00 22.29 3.23
N GLY A 92 -13.57 22.09 2.03
CA GLY A 92 -12.95 21.33 0.95
C GLY A 92 -12.70 19.87 1.34
N TRP A 93 -11.50 19.34 1.05
CA TRP A 93 -11.11 17.97 1.39
C TRP A 93 -10.59 17.81 2.82
N ASN A 94 -10.31 18.92 3.54
CA ASN A 94 -9.87 18.84 4.92
C ASN A 94 -11.10 18.76 5.85
N GLN A 95 -11.29 17.59 6.44
CA GLN A 95 -12.46 17.24 7.25
C GLN A 95 -12.13 17.15 8.75
N ASP A 96 -10.98 17.67 9.17
CA ASP A 96 -10.50 17.57 10.55
C ASP A 96 -11.41 18.32 11.56
N TRP A 97 -12.16 19.31 11.08
CA TRP A 97 -13.10 20.09 11.89
C TRP A 97 -14.52 19.51 11.93
N SER A 98 -14.77 18.40 11.24
CA SER A 98 -16.05 17.70 11.28
C SER A 98 -16.38 17.27 12.72
N VAL A 99 -17.59 17.63 13.19
CA VAL A 99 -18.09 17.23 14.51
C VAL A 99 -18.16 15.71 14.65
N HIS A 100 -18.54 15.02 13.56
CA HIS A 100 -18.62 13.56 13.52
C HIS A 100 -17.24 12.93 13.64
N TYR A 101 -16.24 13.48 12.94
CA TYR A 101 -14.86 13.00 13.01
C TYR A 101 -14.29 13.15 14.43
N ARG A 102 -14.49 14.31 15.06
CA ARG A 102 -14.00 14.56 16.41
C ARG A 102 -14.67 13.69 17.47
N ALA A 103 -15.98 13.47 17.34
CA ALA A 103 -16.72 12.55 18.20
C ALA A 103 -16.19 11.11 18.04
N PHE A 104 -16.01 10.66 16.80
CA PHE A 104 -15.43 9.35 16.48
C PHE A 104 -14.01 9.18 17.04
N GLN A 105 -13.15 10.18 16.87
CA GLN A 105 -11.80 10.18 17.45
C GLN A 105 -11.83 10.12 18.98
N ALA A 106 -12.77 10.81 19.64
CA ALA A 106 -12.89 10.76 21.09
C ALA A 106 -13.30 9.36 21.57
N VAL A 107 -14.29 8.74 20.93
CA VAL A 107 -14.77 7.39 21.27
C VAL A 107 -13.67 6.34 21.09
N THR A 108 -13.02 6.33 19.93
CA THR A 108 -11.96 5.34 19.60
C THR A 108 -10.70 5.45 20.48
N ARG A 109 -10.55 6.52 21.27
CA ARG A 109 -9.49 6.67 22.27
C ARG A 109 -9.82 6.07 23.63
N VAL A 110 -11.10 5.90 23.97
CA VAL A 110 -11.55 5.47 25.31
C VAL A 110 -12.32 4.15 25.28
N ALA A 111 -12.74 3.70 24.10
CA ALA A 111 -13.43 2.43 23.89
C ALA A 111 -12.71 1.61 22.82
N SER A 112 -12.57 0.31 23.07
CA SER A 112 -11.99 -0.66 22.14
C SER A 112 -13.04 -1.16 21.14
N PRO A 113 -12.63 -1.67 19.97
CA PRO A 113 -13.55 -2.23 19.00
C PRO A 113 -14.32 -3.45 19.52
N TYR A 114 -13.82 -4.13 20.55
CA TYR A 114 -14.54 -5.20 21.25
C TYR A 114 -15.74 -4.69 22.06
N GLN A 115 -15.74 -3.41 22.46
CA GLN A 115 -16.83 -2.80 23.23
C GLN A 115 -17.93 -2.23 22.33
N PHE A 116 -17.57 -1.52 21.25
CA PHE A 116 -18.56 -0.90 20.36
C PHE A 116 -18.98 -1.78 19.18
N ASN A 117 -18.25 -2.86 18.90
CA ASN A 117 -18.60 -3.88 17.91
C ASN A 117 -18.46 -5.29 18.51
N PRO A 118 -19.29 -5.68 19.49
CA PRO A 118 -19.15 -6.96 20.20
C PRO A 118 -19.37 -8.19 19.31
N THR A 119 -20.10 -8.03 18.19
CA THR A 119 -20.36 -9.12 17.22
C THR A 119 -19.21 -9.32 16.23
N GLY A 120 -18.21 -8.42 16.19
CA GLY A 120 -17.06 -8.54 15.30
C GLY A 120 -17.40 -8.47 13.81
N ILE A 121 -18.57 -7.94 13.46
CA ILE A 121 -19.00 -7.83 12.06
C ILE A 121 -18.01 -6.91 11.33
N ASN A 122 -17.51 -7.38 10.18
CA ASN A 122 -16.61 -6.62 9.33
C ASN A 122 -17.09 -6.66 7.88
N PRO A 123 -17.80 -5.62 7.40
CA PRO A 123 -18.35 -5.58 6.04
C PRO A 123 -17.28 -5.73 4.94
N LEU A 124 -16.04 -5.36 5.24
CA LEU A 124 -14.90 -5.55 4.33
C LEU A 124 -14.63 -7.04 4.05
N ARG A 125 -14.95 -7.94 4.98
CA ARG A 125 -14.83 -9.39 4.78
C ARG A 125 -15.70 -9.86 3.62
N GLU A 126 -16.97 -9.50 3.64
CA GLU A 126 -17.95 -9.88 2.63
C GLU A 126 -17.55 -9.27 1.28
N LEU A 127 -17.21 -7.98 1.28
CA LEU A 127 -16.69 -7.29 0.09
C LEU A 127 -15.51 -8.02 -0.53
N LEU A 128 -14.47 -8.32 0.24
CA LEU A 128 -13.26 -8.98 -0.28
C LEU A 128 -13.57 -10.38 -0.81
N THR A 129 -14.46 -11.11 -0.12
CA THR A 129 -14.88 -12.45 -0.55
C THR A 129 -15.55 -12.41 -1.92
N GLU A 130 -16.38 -11.41 -2.20
CA GLU A 130 -17.09 -11.27 -3.48
C GLU A 130 -16.26 -10.62 -4.59
N CYS A 131 -15.39 -9.67 -4.23
CA CYS A 131 -14.65 -8.85 -5.18
C CYS A 131 -13.45 -9.59 -5.80
N LEU A 132 -12.85 -10.53 -5.06
CA LEU A 132 -11.62 -11.21 -5.44
C LEU A 132 -11.89 -12.66 -5.82
N ASP A 133 -11.26 -13.09 -6.91
CA ASP A 133 -11.19 -14.49 -7.30
C ASP A 133 -9.97 -15.14 -6.62
N TRP A 134 -10.24 -15.90 -5.57
CA TRP A 134 -9.23 -16.55 -4.73
C TRP A 134 -8.58 -17.76 -5.41
N GLU A 135 -9.29 -18.42 -6.31
CA GLU A 135 -8.72 -19.53 -7.10
C GLU A 135 -7.73 -18.97 -8.12
N ALA A 136 -8.12 -17.90 -8.82
CA ALA A 136 -7.24 -17.21 -9.75
C ALA A 136 -6.01 -16.63 -9.03
N LEU A 137 -6.16 -16.07 -7.82
CA LEU A 137 -5.03 -15.58 -7.01
C LEU A 137 -4.05 -16.68 -6.60
N ALA A 138 -4.53 -17.89 -6.35
CA ALA A 138 -3.71 -19.02 -5.95
C ALA A 138 -3.10 -19.77 -7.16
N ALA A 139 -3.46 -19.41 -8.39
CA ALA A 139 -3.01 -20.07 -9.60
C ALA A 139 -1.53 -19.75 -9.89
N PRO A 140 -0.76 -20.68 -10.49
CA PRO A 140 0.64 -20.46 -10.85
C PRO A 140 0.88 -19.27 -11.80
N GLU A 141 -0.13 -18.90 -12.60
CA GLU A 141 -0.10 -17.81 -13.55
C GLU A 141 -0.31 -16.43 -12.89
N ALA A 142 -0.79 -16.40 -11.65
CA ALA A 142 -0.95 -15.16 -10.90
C ALA A 142 0.42 -14.55 -10.57
N PRO A 143 0.55 -13.21 -10.60
CA PRO A 143 1.77 -12.56 -10.13
C PRO A 143 2.04 -12.93 -8.67
N PRO A 144 3.30 -13.23 -8.28
CA PRO A 144 3.63 -13.50 -6.88
C PRO A 144 3.15 -12.36 -5.98
N LEU A 145 2.34 -12.69 -4.97
CA LEU A 145 1.72 -11.74 -4.07
C LEU A 145 2.19 -11.97 -2.63
N PHE A 146 2.66 -10.90 -2.00
CA PHE A 146 3.13 -10.86 -0.62
C PHE A 146 2.33 -9.85 0.17
N VAL A 147 1.71 -10.31 1.27
CA VAL A 147 0.86 -9.49 2.13
C VAL A 147 1.49 -9.43 3.52
N ALA A 148 1.81 -8.22 4.00
CA ALA A 148 2.41 -8.04 5.32
C ALA A 148 1.34 -7.84 6.40
N ALA A 149 1.52 -8.48 7.55
CA ALA A 149 0.78 -8.23 8.78
C ALA A 149 1.72 -8.26 9.99
N THR A 150 1.26 -7.72 11.11
CA THR A 150 2.00 -7.72 12.38
C THR A 150 1.34 -8.65 13.38
N GLU A 151 2.07 -9.66 13.86
CA GLU A 151 1.58 -10.54 14.92
C GLU A 151 1.41 -9.74 16.22
N VAL A 152 0.22 -9.79 16.82
CA VAL A 152 -0.17 -8.93 17.95
C VAL A 152 0.67 -9.20 19.19
N GLU A 153 0.94 -10.47 19.49
CA GLU A 153 1.58 -10.87 20.76
C GLU A 153 3.08 -10.56 20.79
N THR A 154 3.74 -10.63 19.62
CA THR A 154 5.20 -10.58 19.54
C THR A 154 5.72 -9.36 18.78
N GLY A 155 4.87 -8.66 18.03
CA GLY A 155 5.25 -7.60 17.09
C GLY A 155 5.99 -8.10 15.85
N ARG A 156 6.07 -9.42 15.62
CA ARG A 156 6.80 -9.99 14.48
C ARG A 156 6.09 -9.71 13.16
N LEU A 157 6.90 -9.49 12.12
CA LEU A 157 6.42 -9.42 10.74
C LEU A 157 5.99 -10.82 10.28
N ARG A 158 4.76 -10.92 9.79
CA ARG A 158 4.28 -12.07 9.02
C ARG A 158 4.07 -11.64 7.56
N ILE A 159 4.65 -12.40 6.65
CA ILE A 159 4.36 -12.31 5.22
C ILE A 159 3.50 -13.52 4.85
N PHE A 160 2.31 -13.26 4.32
CA PHE A 160 1.46 -14.27 3.68
C PHE A 160 1.78 -14.31 2.18
N ALA A 161 1.90 -15.50 1.60
CA ALA A 161 2.18 -15.70 0.19
C ALA A 161 1.46 -16.93 -0.37
N GLY A 162 1.24 -16.96 -1.69
CA GLY A 162 0.59 -18.08 -2.37
C GLY A 162 -0.79 -18.39 -1.76
N ARG A 163 -1.01 -19.66 -1.38
CA ARG A 163 -2.29 -20.11 -0.81
C ARG A 163 -2.59 -19.58 0.59
N GLU A 164 -1.61 -18.97 1.27
CA GLU A 164 -1.84 -18.30 2.56
C GLU A 164 -2.54 -16.95 2.39
N VAL A 165 -2.54 -16.38 1.17
CA VAL A 165 -3.24 -15.13 0.89
C VAL A 165 -4.73 -15.41 0.71
N ASP A 166 -5.47 -15.29 1.80
CA ASP A 166 -6.92 -15.39 1.85
C ASP A 166 -7.57 -14.09 2.37
N VAL A 167 -8.89 -14.12 2.56
CA VAL A 167 -9.65 -12.98 3.10
C VAL A 167 -9.10 -12.54 4.46
N SER A 168 -8.73 -13.49 5.33
CA SER A 168 -8.21 -13.17 6.67
C SER A 168 -6.82 -12.54 6.62
N ALA A 169 -5.95 -12.95 5.69
CA ALA A 169 -4.64 -12.33 5.48
C ALA A 169 -4.78 -10.86 5.04
N LEU A 170 -5.70 -10.55 4.12
CA LEU A 170 -5.96 -9.16 3.71
C LEU A 170 -6.59 -8.33 4.82
N LEU A 171 -7.54 -8.89 5.57
CA LEU A 171 -8.14 -8.20 6.72
C LEU A 171 -7.11 -7.95 7.81
N ALA A 172 -6.23 -8.91 8.11
CA ALA A 172 -5.11 -8.75 9.04
C ALA A 172 -4.20 -7.60 8.59
N SER A 173 -3.82 -7.57 7.31
CA SER A 173 -2.95 -6.53 6.74
C SER A 173 -3.54 -5.12 6.85
N ALA A 174 -4.86 -4.96 6.91
CA ALA A 174 -5.55 -3.69 7.03
C ALA A 174 -6.21 -3.46 8.41
N CYS A 175 -5.86 -4.27 9.42
CA CYS A 175 -6.51 -4.25 10.73
C CYS A 175 -5.92 -3.16 11.62
N LEU A 176 -6.51 -1.96 11.58
CA LEU A 176 -6.19 -0.89 12.53
C LEU A 176 -6.73 -1.23 13.95
N PRO A 177 -5.89 -1.29 14.99
CA PRO A 177 -6.24 -1.88 16.29
C PRO A 177 -7.31 -1.11 17.07
N THR A 178 -7.46 0.19 16.82
CA THR A 178 -8.50 1.00 17.47
C THR A 178 -9.84 0.94 16.74
N LEU A 179 -9.90 0.30 15.56
CA LEU A 179 -11.09 0.27 14.69
C LEU A 179 -11.63 -1.15 14.48
N PHE A 180 -10.76 -2.15 14.45
CA PHE A 180 -11.13 -3.54 14.16
C PHE A 180 -10.63 -4.50 15.23
N HIS A 181 -11.36 -5.60 15.41
CA HIS A 181 -10.87 -6.73 16.22
C HIS A 181 -9.62 -7.28 15.57
N ALA A 182 -8.66 -7.71 16.39
CA ALA A 182 -7.49 -8.44 15.91
C ALA A 182 -7.94 -9.63 15.06
N VAL A 183 -7.34 -9.80 13.88
CA VAL A 183 -7.77 -10.83 12.94
C VAL A 183 -7.03 -12.12 13.24
N GLN A 184 -7.76 -13.18 13.52
CA GLN A 184 -7.19 -14.50 13.67
C GLN A 184 -6.89 -15.12 12.30
N HIS A 185 -5.68 -15.66 12.13
CA HIS A 185 -5.28 -16.48 10.99
C HIS A 185 -4.44 -17.66 11.51
N GLY A 186 -4.97 -18.87 11.40
CA GLY A 186 -4.44 -20.03 12.13
C GLY A 186 -4.55 -19.82 13.65
N ASP A 187 -3.45 -20.08 14.36
CA ASP A 187 -3.40 -19.99 15.84
C ASP A 187 -2.99 -18.60 16.35
N HIS A 188 -2.73 -17.64 15.45
CA HIS A 188 -2.19 -16.32 15.81
C HIS A 188 -3.16 -15.19 15.46
N HIS A 189 -3.00 -14.06 16.16
CA HIS A 189 -3.75 -12.83 15.93
C HIS A 189 -2.87 -11.76 15.31
N TYR A 190 -3.44 -10.98 14.39
CA TYR A 190 -2.71 -10.02 13.59
C TYR A 190 -3.39 -8.64 13.56
N TRP A 191 -2.54 -7.62 13.47
CA TRP A 191 -2.87 -6.25 13.13
C TRP A 191 -2.23 -5.84 11.80
N ASP A 192 -2.57 -4.64 11.35
CA ASP A 192 -2.06 -4.02 10.13
C ASP A 192 -0.54 -4.19 10.01
N GLY A 193 -0.07 -4.60 8.83
CA GLY A 193 1.36 -4.81 8.59
C GLY A 193 2.19 -3.55 8.73
N GLY A 194 1.55 -2.38 8.73
CA GLY A 194 2.12 -1.07 8.98
C GLY A 194 3.07 -1.05 10.18
N PHE A 195 2.75 -1.78 11.24
CA PHE A 195 3.57 -1.79 12.45
C PHE A 195 4.89 -2.58 12.31
N ALA A 196 5.08 -3.36 11.25
CA ALA A 196 6.30 -4.16 11.03
C ALA A 196 6.95 -4.00 9.64
N ALA A 197 6.16 -3.77 8.58
CA ALA A 197 6.66 -3.48 7.22
C ALA A 197 5.60 -2.82 6.32
N ASN A 198 5.90 -1.66 5.73
CA ASN A 198 4.97 -0.90 4.88
C ASN A 198 5.64 -0.19 3.68
N PRO A 199 5.67 -0.83 2.50
CA PRO A 199 5.50 -2.27 2.28
C PRO A 199 6.77 -3.06 2.66
N ALA A 200 6.69 -4.39 2.67
CA ALA A 200 7.87 -5.24 2.80
C ALA A 200 8.61 -5.38 1.45
N LEU A 201 9.89 -5.03 1.36
CA LEU A 201 10.64 -5.16 0.10
C LEU A 201 11.30 -6.53 -0.04
N HIS A 202 11.73 -7.15 1.05
CA HIS A 202 12.50 -8.41 1.04
C HIS A 202 11.84 -9.55 0.26
N PRO A 203 10.50 -9.76 0.26
CA PRO A 203 9.93 -10.89 -0.49
C PRO A 203 10.16 -10.73 -2.00
N LEU A 204 10.19 -9.50 -2.50
CA LEU A 204 10.49 -9.17 -3.91
C LEU A 204 11.98 -9.38 -4.26
N LEU A 205 12.83 -9.66 -3.28
CA LEU A 205 14.25 -9.92 -3.48
C LEU A 205 14.60 -11.40 -3.27
N THR A 206 13.84 -12.10 -2.45
CA THR A 206 14.08 -13.51 -2.12
C THR A 206 13.29 -14.48 -2.98
N HIS A 207 12.31 -14.00 -3.77
CA HIS A 207 11.51 -14.78 -4.70
C HIS A 207 11.80 -14.38 -6.16
N PRO A 208 11.51 -15.27 -7.13
CA PRO A 208 11.70 -14.98 -8.55
C PRO A 208 10.68 -13.92 -9.05
N THR A 209 11.04 -12.65 -8.88
CA THR A 209 10.27 -11.49 -9.34
C THR A 209 11.11 -10.63 -10.30
N ALA A 210 10.57 -9.55 -10.84
CA ALA A 210 11.30 -8.69 -11.79
C ALA A 210 12.44 -7.86 -11.14
N ASP A 211 13.53 -7.63 -11.87
CA ASP A 211 14.70 -6.87 -11.36
C ASP A 211 14.40 -5.37 -11.14
N ASP A 212 13.36 -4.83 -11.78
CA ASP A 212 12.86 -3.47 -11.57
C ASP A 212 11.92 -3.43 -10.36
N LEU A 213 12.43 -2.92 -9.23
CA LEU A 213 11.66 -2.71 -8.00
C LEU A 213 11.06 -1.31 -8.02
N PHE A 214 9.73 -1.23 -8.10
CA PHE A 214 8.99 0.02 -8.15
C PHE A 214 8.20 0.24 -6.86
N LEU A 215 8.66 1.19 -6.06
CA LEU A 215 8.01 1.62 -4.82
C LEU A 215 6.99 2.72 -5.10
N ILE A 216 5.75 2.50 -4.67
CA ILE A 216 4.71 3.54 -4.59
C ILE A 216 4.57 3.90 -3.11
N GLN A 217 5.06 5.09 -2.76
CA GLN A 217 5.07 5.60 -1.39
C GLN A 217 3.98 6.66 -1.21
N LEU A 218 3.10 6.48 -0.23
CA LEU A 218 1.98 7.38 0.07
C LEU A 218 2.26 8.28 1.29
N MET A 219 3.03 7.78 2.25
CA MET A 219 3.27 8.46 3.51
C MET A 219 4.46 9.42 3.38
N PRO A 220 4.32 10.67 3.86
CA PRO A 220 5.36 11.68 3.67
C PRO A 220 6.59 11.42 4.55
N GLN A 221 7.77 11.58 3.96
CA GLN A 221 9.04 11.39 4.67
C GLN A 221 9.26 12.44 5.76
N ARG A 222 8.88 13.70 5.48
CA ARG A 222 9.13 14.85 6.35
C ARG A 222 7.81 15.53 6.73
N ALA A 223 7.78 16.13 7.91
CA ALA A 223 6.66 16.96 8.34
C ALA A 223 6.70 18.31 7.59
N GLU A 224 5.53 18.80 7.18
CA GLU A 224 5.38 20.02 6.36
C GLU A 224 5.81 21.31 7.07
N ALA A 225 5.47 21.45 8.36
CA ALA A 225 5.58 22.71 9.10
C ALA A 225 6.39 22.59 10.41
N GLY A 226 7.33 21.63 10.48
CA GLY A 226 8.09 21.32 11.68
C GLY A 226 7.35 20.36 12.64
N PRO A 227 7.76 20.27 13.92
CA PRO A 227 7.16 19.31 14.86
C PRO A 227 5.67 19.59 15.09
N PRO A 228 4.78 18.58 14.96
CA PRO A 228 3.35 18.76 15.15
C PRO A 228 3.03 19.15 16.59
N ARG A 229 2.07 20.08 16.77
CA ARG A 229 1.68 20.61 18.09
C ARG A 229 0.26 20.24 18.51
N GLN A 230 -0.63 19.96 17.55
CA GLN A 230 -2.00 19.57 17.86
C GLN A 230 -2.10 18.06 18.13
N PRO A 231 -2.97 17.61 19.05
CA PRO A 231 -3.09 16.19 19.39
C PRO A 231 -3.40 15.27 18.20
N GLY A 232 -4.20 15.73 17.23
CA GLY A 232 -4.50 14.99 16.00
C GLY A 232 -3.26 14.80 15.12
N ASP A 233 -2.51 15.88 14.89
CA ASP A 233 -1.29 15.88 14.09
C ASP A 233 -0.18 15.07 14.75
N ILE A 234 -0.06 15.11 16.08
CA ILE A 234 0.90 14.30 16.84
C ILE A 234 0.60 12.81 16.64
N LEU A 235 -0.67 12.39 16.79
CA LEU A 235 -1.05 11.00 16.57
C LEU A 235 -0.86 10.56 15.12
N ARG A 236 -1.23 11.41 14.15
CA ARG A 236 -1.00 11.16 12.73
C ARG A 236 0.49 10.93 12.48
N ARG A 237 1.34 11.88 12.89
CA ARG A 237 2.78 11.77 12.66
C ARG A 237 3.40 10.58 13.39
N SER A 238 2.95 10.27 14.60
CA SER A 238 3.39 9.08 15.33
C SER A 238 3.07 7.81 14.55
N ARG A 239 1.86 7.69 13.98
CA ARG A 239 1.49 6.56 13.11
C ARG A 239 2.33 6.52 11.84
N GLU A 240 2.52 7.66 11.17
CA GLU A 240 3.35 7.77 9.96
C GLU A 240 4.78 7.29 10.19
N LEU A 241 5.39 7.70 11.30
CA LEU A 241 6.73 7.27 11.69
C LEU A 241 6.76 5.78 12.00
N SER A 242 5.82 5.29 12.83
CA SER A 242 5.72 3.85 13.12
C SER A 242 5.57 3.01 11.86
N PHE A 243 4.82 3.51 10.87
CA PHE A 243 4.57 2.78 9.63
C PHE A 243 5.72 2.87 8.63
N SER A 244 6.47 3.98 8.59
CA SER A 244 7.47 4.21 7.54
C SER A 244 8.90 3.81 7.95
N THR A 245 9.21 3.79 9.24
CA THR A 245 10.59 3.56 9.73
C THR A 245 11.19 2.24 9.26
N HIS A 246 10.39 1.17 9.16
CA HIS A 246 10.85 -0.14 8.69
C HIS A 246 11.25 -0.12 7.21
N LEU A 247 10.46 0.55 6.36
CA LEU A 247 10.77 0.72 4.95
C LEU A 247 12.11 1.46 4.76
N TYR A 248 12.34 2.53 5.51
CA TYR A 248 13.60 3.28 5.43
C TYR A 248 14.81 2.47 5.88
N ARG A 249 14.66 1.67 6.93
CA ARG A 249 15.73 0.74 7.37
C ARG A 249 16.04 -0.31 6.31
N GLU A 250 15.02 -0.81 5.62
CA GLU A 250 15.18 -1.78 4.54
C GLU A 250 15.83 -1.15 3.30
N LEU A 251 15.41 0.06 2.89
CA LEU A 251 16.05 0.82 1.82
C LEU A 251 17.51 1.17 2.13
N HIS A 252 17.80 1.60 3.35
CA HIS A 252 19.17 1.86 3.81
C HIS A 252 20.03 0.59 3.76
N TRP A 253 19.49 -0.54 4.23
CA TRP A 253 20.17 -1.83 4.13
C TRP A 253 20.44 -2.23 2.67
N LEU A 254 19.47 -2.05 1.77
CA LEU A 254 19.65 -2.31 0.34
C LEU A 254 20.71 -1.42 -0.28
N ALA A 255 20.75 -0.14 0.10
CA ALA A 255 21.74 0.81 -0.36
C ALA A 255 23.16 0.36 0.05
N LEU A 256 23.35 -0.03 1.30
CA LEU A 256 24.63 -0.57 1.80
C LEU A 256 25.03 -1.84 1.04
N GLN A 257 24.11 -2.81 0.91
CA GLN A 257 24.40 -4.06 0.21
C GLN A 257 24.72 -3.84 -1.28
N GLN A 258 24.05 -2.90 -1.93
CA GLN A 258 24.31 -2.57 -3.33
C GLN A 258 25.64 -1.81 -3.48
N ALA A 259 26.00 -0.94 -2.55
CA ALA A 259 27.32 -0.29 -2.54
C ALA A 259 28.47 -1.30 -2.35
N ASP A 260 28.26 -2.34 -1.54
CA ASP A 260 29.22 -3.43 -1.32
C ASP A 260 29.27 -4.44 -2.50
N CYS A 261 28.39 -4.28 -3.50
CA CYS A 261 28.44 -5.08 -4.71
C CYS A 261 29.55 -4.59 -5.65
N GLY A 262 30.72 -5.21 -5.55
CA GLY A 262 31.78 -5.05 -6.56
C GLY A 262 31.38 -5.54 -7.97
N PRO A 263 32.21 -5.30 -9.00
CA PRO A 263 31.86 -5.50 -10.41
C PRO A 263 31.44 -6.94 -10.80
N PHE A 264 31.84 -7.93 -10.01
CA PHE A 264 31.51 -9.35 -10.23
C PHE A 264 30.30 -9.82 -9.42
N ALA A 265 29.59 -8.94 -8.71
CA ALA A 265 28.48 -9.32 -7.83
C ALA A 265 27.31 -9.98 -8.58
N GLN A 266 27.08 -9.60 -9.84
CA GLN A 266 26.11 -10.25 -10.73
C GLN A 266 26.39 -11.75 -10.99
N TRP A 267 27.61 -12.22 -10.74
CA TRP A 267 28.01 -13.63 -10.87
C TRP A 267 28.23 -14.33 -9.52
N SER A 268 27.90 -13.66 -8.41
CA SER A 268 28.05 -14.24 -7.07
C SER A 268 27.31 -15.57 -6.94
N PRO A 269 27.84 -16.60 -6.27
CA PRO A 269 27.09 -17.83 -6.01
C PRO A 269 25.89 -17.60 -5.09
N ALA A 270 25.89 -16.52 -4.29
CA ALA A 270 24.80 -16.14 -3.40
C ALA A 270 23.63 -15.51 -4.19
N PRO A 271 22.44 -16.14 -4.25
CA PRO A 271 21.32 -15.65 -5.07
C PRO A 271 20.87 -14.23 -4.71
N LEU A 272 20.74 -13.93 -3.40
CA LEU A 272 20.32 -12.62 -2.93
C LEU A 272 21.34 -11.52 -3.29
N ARG A 273 22.64 -11.80 -3.20
CA ARG A 273 23.67 -10.84 -3.60
C ARG A 273 23.63 -10.55 -5.09
N ARG A 274 23.46 -11.57 -5.94
CA ARG A 274 23.23 -11.36 -7.39
C ARG A 274 22.00 -10.52 -7.65
N ARG A 275 20.92 -10.78 -6.92
CA ARG A 275 19.66 -10.07 -7.06
C ARG A 275 19.81 -8.59 -6.71
N ILE A 276 20.42 -8.27 -5.56
CA ILE A 276 20.68 -6.89 -5.14
C ILE A 276 21.60 -6.17 -6.14
N ALA A 277 22.62 -6.85 -6.66
CA ALA A 277 23.53 -6.28 -7.66
C ALA A 277 22.84 -5.89 -8.98
N ARG A 278 21.75 -6.57 -9.34
CA ARG A 278 20.97 -6.34 -10.57
C ARG A 278 19.76 -5.43 -10.37
N LEU A 279 19.45 -5.10 -9.12
CA LEU A 279 18.23 -4.40 -8.75
C LEU A 279 18.22 -2.98 -9.34
N ARG A 280 17.16 -2.67 -10.09
CA ARG A 280 16.87 -1.33 -10.60
C ARG A 280 15.77 -0.72 -9.75
N PHE A 281 16.08 0.36 -9.05
CA PHE A 281 15.15 0.97 -8.11
C PHE A 281 14.39 2.12 -8.77
N HIS A 282 13.07 2.08 -8.62
CA HIS A 282 12.13 3.07 -9.09
C HIS A 282 11.25 3.51 -7.94
N HIS A 283 10.95 4.79 -7.89
CA HIS A 283 10.21 5.37 -6.79
C HIS A 283 9.25 6.44 -7.31
N LEU A 284 7.99 6.34 -6.88
CA LEU A 284 6.95 7.33 -7.07
C LEU A 284 6.37 7.67 -5.69
N THR A 285 6.38 8.97 -5.34
CA THR A 285 5.79 9.48 -4.10
C THR A 285 4.45 10.12 -4.38
N GLY A 286 3.51 9.97 -3.43
CA GLY A 286 2.25 10.70 -3.40
C GLY A 286 2.39 12.11 -2.80
N ASP A 287 3.58 12.48 -2.33
CA ASP A 287 3.84 13.73 -1.60
C ASP A 287 3.19 14.96 -2.25
N ALA A 288 3.37 15.19 -3.55
CA ALA A 288 2.84 16.39 -4.21
C ALA A 288 1.31 16.55 -4.12
N ASP A 289 0.59 15.43 -4.07
CA ASP A 289 -0.88 15.40 -4.14
C ASP A 289 -1.54 15.05 -2.79
N LEU A 290 -0.79 14.41 -1.89
CA LEU A 290 -1.26 13.96 -0.58
C LEU A 290 -0.80 14.86 0.57
N LEU A 291 0.30 15.61 0.40
CA LEU A 291 0.72 16.64 1.36
C LEU A 291 -0.37 17.71 1.43
N GLY A 292 -0.73 18.12 2.65
CA GLY A 292 -1.81 19.07 2.94
C GLY A 292 -3.18 18.45 3.19
N LEU A 293 -3.37 17.15 2.92
CA LEU A 293 -4.59 16.45 3.33
C LEU A 293 -4.58 16.24 4.86
N GLY A 294 -5.69 16.58 5.51
CA GLY A 294 -5.86 16.46 6.97
C GLY A 294 -5.95 15.00 7.45
N PRO A 295 -5.65 14.69 8.73
CA PRO A 295 -5.84 13.37 9.34
C PRO A 295 -7.13 12.62 8.97
N ALA A 296 -8.28 13.32 8.85
CA ALA A 296 -9.56 12.70 8.52
C ALA A 296 -9.58 12.02 7.13
N SER A 297 -8.75 12.51 6.21
CA SER A 297 -8.72 12.03 4.82
C SER A 297 -8.35 10.55 4.68
N HIS A 298 -7.60 9.98 5.63
CA HIS A 298 -7.24 8.55 5.62
C HIS A 298 -8.43 7.60 5.80
N LEU A 299 -9.55 8.10 6.34
CA LEU A 299 -10.77 7.33 6.57
C LEU A 299 -11.90 7.74 5.62
N ASN A 300 -11.64 8.64 4.67
CA ASN A 300 -12.66 9.15 3.76
C ASN A 300 -12.89 8.15 2.62
N ALA A 301 -14.07 7.51 2.61
CA ALA A 301 -14.47 6.56 1.58
C ALA A 301 -15.46 7.15 0.55
N ASP A 302 -15.65 8.48 0.53
CA ASP A 302 -16.50 9.13 -0.47
C ASP A 302 -15.99 8.90 -1.90
N TRP A 303 -16.90 8.57 -2.82
CA TRP A 303 -16.53 8.23 -4.20
C TRP A 303 -15.86 9.38 -4.93
N THR A 304 -16.29 10.62 -4.66
CA THR A 304 -15.71 11.82 -5.29
C THR A 304 -14.28 12.02 -4.82
N PHE A 305 -14.04 11.88 -3.52
CA PHE A 305 -12.68 11.95 -2.94
C PHE A 305 -11.78 10.83 -3.48
N LEU A 306 -12.25 9.58 -3.47
CA LEU A 306 -11.47 8.44 -3.95
C LEU A 306 -11.18 8.56 -5.45
N SER A 307 -12.13 9.05 -6.25
CA SER A 307 -11.91 9.31 -7.69
C SER A 307 -10.90 10.43 -7.92
N HIS A 308 -10.94 11.50 -7.11
CA HIS A 308 -9.94 12.57 -7.17
C HIS A 308 -8.53 12.04 -6.90
N LEU A 309 -8.36 11.22 -5.86
CA LEU A 309 -7.07 10.58 -5.56
C LEU A 309 -6.61 9.65 -6.67
N ARG A 310 -7.51 8.85 -7.25
CA ARG A 310 -7.20 8.02 -8.42
C ARG A 310 -6.68 8.86 -9.57
N ASP A 311 -7.36 9.96 -9.89
CA ASP A 311 -6.98 10.80 -11.03
C ASP A 311 -5.61 11.46 -10.79
N ALA A 312 -5.34 11.95 -9.58
CA ALA A 312 -4.02 12.42 -9.17
C ALA A 312 -2.93 11.35 -9.31
N GLY A 313 -3.22 10.11 -8.88
CA GLY A 313 -2.31 8.98 -9.05
C GLY A 313 -2.02 8.63 -10.51
N ARG A 314 -3.05 8.70 -11.37
CA ARG A 314 -2.89 8.51 -12.83
C ARG A 314 -1.99 9.59 -13.43
N GLU A 315 -2.19 10.84 -13.05
CA GLU A 315 -1.36 11.95 -13.53
C GLU A 315 0.09 11.82 -13.05
N ALA A 316 0.31 11.49 -11.78
CA ALA A 316 1.64 11.27 -11.21
C ALA A 316 2.39 10.14 -11.95
N ALA A 317 1.72 9.01 -12.21
CA ALA A 317 2.27 7.93 -13.02
C ALA A 317 2.53 8.35 -14.46
N GLY A 318 1.68 9.20 -15.04
CA GLY A 318 1.87 9.78 -16.37
C GLY A 318 3.13 10.63 -16.45
N ARG A 319 3.35 11.53 -15.48
CA ARG A 319 4.57 12.34 -15.36
C ARG A 319 5.79 11.45 -15.19
N TRP A 320 5.73 10.50 -14.26
CA TRP A 320 6.83 9.57 -14.01
C TRP A 320 7.22 8.77 -15.25
N LEU A 321 6.25 8.26 -16.02
CA LEU A 321 6.51 7.51 -17.26
C LEU A 321 7.14 8.40 -18.35
N ALA A 322 6.73 9.67 -18.44
CA ALA A 322 7.31 10.62 -19.39
C ALA A 322 8.78 10.94 -19.04
N GLU A 323 9.09 11.10 -17.75
CA GLU A 323 10.42 11.45 -17.26
C GLU A 323 11.36 10.25 -17.19
N HIS A 324 10.88 9.11 -16.72
CA HIS A 324 11.69 7.96 -16.30
C HIS A 324 11.29 6.62 -16.94
N GLY A 325 10.27 6.58 -17.80
CA GLY A 325 9.82 5.34 -18.44
C GLY A 325 10.90 4.62 -19.26
N HIS A 326 11.88 5.38 -19.78
CA HIS A 326 13.04 4.85 -20.49
C HIS A 326 14.06 4.13 -19.59
N CYS A 327 13.99 4.33 -18.27
CA CYS A 327 14.86 3.65 -17.30
C CYS A 327 14.44 2.18 -17.07
N LEU A 328 13.14 1.86 -17.24
CA LEU A 328 12.61 0.51 -16.99
C LEU A 328 13.34 -0.55 -17.83
N GLY A 329 13.81 -1.61 -17.18
CA GLY A 329 14.56 -2.68 -17.82
C GLY A 329 16.03 -2.33 -18.09
N SER A 330 16.49 -1.11 -17.77
CA SER A 330 17.83 -0.62 -18.09
C SER A 330 18.58 -0.11 -16.86
N THR A 331 18.08 0.93 -16.19
CA THR A 331 18.73 1.61 -15.06
C THR A 331 17.72 1.98 -13.98
N SER A 332 18.18 2.28 -12.76
CA SER A 332 17.33 2.87 -11.73
C SER A 332 16.85 4.26 -12.13
N SER A 333 15.61 4.63 -11.83
CA SER A 333 15.17 6.04 -11.95
C SER A 333 15.57 6.86 -10.73
N ARG A 334 15.83 6.19 -9.60
CA ARG A 334 16.35 6.78 -8.37
C ARG A 334 17.44 5.87 -7.80
N PRO A 335 18.66 6.36 -7.54
CA PRO A 335 19.71 5.52 -7.00
C PRO A 335 19.42 5.16 -5.54
N LEU A 336 19.69 3.92 -5.13
CA LEU A 336 19.52 3.51 -3.73
C LEU A 336 20.46 4.24 -2.77
N SER A 337 21.59 4.76 -3.27
CA SER A 337 22.53 5.57 -2.48
C SER A 337 21.91 6.79 -1.82
N ASP A 338 20.77 7.29 -2.33
CA ASP A 338 20.00 8.39 -1.72
C ASP A 338 19.48 8.06 -0.30
N PHE A 339 19.53 6.79 0.12
CA PHE A 339 19.04 6.32 1.42
C PHE A 339 20.17 5.94 2.39
N LEU A 340 21.42 6.33 2.11
CA LEU A 340 22.57 6.09 3.00
C LEU A 340 22.68 7.09 4.16
N ASP A 341 22.10 8.28 4.03
CA ASP A 341 22.24 9.40 4.97
C ASP A 341 21.13 9.49 6.02
#